data_AF-V5HD54-F1
#
_entry.id   AF-V5HD54-F1
#
_cell.length_a   1.000
_cell.length_b   1.000
_cell.length_c   1.000
_cell.angle_alpha   90.00
_cell.angle_beta   90.00
_cell.angle_gamma   90.00
#
_symmetry.space_group_name_H-M   'P 1'
#
loop_
_entity.id
_entity.type
_entity.pdbx_description
1 polymer ?
#
loop_
_entity_poly.entity_id
_entity_poly.type
_entity_poly.pdbx_seq_one_letter_code
_entity_poly.pdbx_strand_id
1 'polypeptide(L)'
;KRRRIVKQYARLRIKHKFSAKKTTSCPKALQEIADKEIAELPLNSCRTRIHGRCVVTSRARSFVRPWRVSRIMFRHFAVLRTTCPACREPCGSGCLRQSLRATCGQVLSCLFVQFCAICRQ
;
A
#
# COMPACT_ATOMS: atom_id res chain seq x y z
N LYS A 1 -8.94 -8.48 12.48
CA LYS A 1 -10.27 -7.80 12.37
C LYS A 1 -10.26 -6.61 11.38
N ARG A 2 -9.67 -5.43 11.71
CA ARG A 2 -9.74 -4.21 10.86
C ARG A 2 -9.35 -4.40 9.39
N ARG A 3 -8.22 -5.06 9.09
CA ARG A 3 -7.77 -5.29 7.70
C ARG A 3 -8.78 -6.08 6.85
N ARG A 4 -9.57 -6.96 7.47
CA ARG A 4 -10.60 -7.77 6.79
C ARG A 4 -11.79 -6.89 6.39
N ILE A 5 -12.27 -6.05 7.30
CA ILE A 5 -13.36 -5.08 7.05
C ILE A 5 -12.96 -4.11 5.95
N VAL A 6 -11.74 -3.56 6.00
CA VAL A 6 -11.28 -2.64 4.93
C VAL A 6 -11.23 -3.33 3.58
N LYS A 7 -10.88 -4.62 3.51
CA LYS A 7 -10.89 -5.38 2.25
C LYS A 7 -12.32 -5.54 1.69
N GLN A 8 -13.30 -5.79 2.55
CA GLN A 8 -14.70 -5.94 2.16
C GLN A 8 -15.29 -4.63 1.61
N TYR A 9 -15.11 -3.52 2.31
CA TYR A 9 -15.72 -2.22 1.97
C TYR A 9 -14.82 -1.31 1.12
N ALA A 10 -13.69 -1.81 0.59
CA ALA A 10 -12.74 -1.00 -0.18
C ALA A 10 -13.37 -0.35 -1.40
N ARG A 11 -14.14 -1.13 -2.18
CA ARG A 11 -14.76 -0.67 -3.43
C ARG A 11 -15.80 0.43 -3.17
N LEU A 12 -16.69 0.22 -2.19
CA LEU A 12 -17.73 1.17 -1.82
C LEU A 12 -17.13 2.49 -1.35
N ARG A 13 -16.15 2.45 -0.43
CA ARG A 13 -15.50 3.68 0.04
C ARG A 13 -14.80 4.47 -1.06
N ILE A 14 -14.21 3.81 -2.06
CA ILE A 14 -13.56 4.52 -3.18
C ILE A 14 -14.60 5.24 -4.03
N LYS A 15 -15.75 4.60 -4.31
CA LYS A 15 -16.85 5.21 -5.07
C LYS A 15 -17.41 6.44 -4.36
N HIS A 16 -17.86 6.30 -3.12
CA HIS A 16 -18.45 7.43 -2.38
C HIS A 16 -17.44 8.55 -2.15
N LYS A 17 -16.16 8.22 -1.88
CA LYS A 17 -15.12 9.23 -1.71
C LYS A 17 -14.76 9.97 -3.01
N PHE A 18 -15.02 9.38 -4.18
CA PHE A 18 -14.86 10.07 -5.45
C PHE A 18 -15.98 11.10 -5.65
N SER A 19 -17.23 10.72 -5.36
CA SER A 19 -18.41 11.59 -5.44
C SER A 19 -18.41 12.72 -4.41
N ALA A 20 -17.93 12.45 -3.20
CA ALA A 20 -17.83 13.42 -2.10
C ALA A 20 -16.66 14.41 -2.25
N LYS A 21 -15.92 14.40 -3.38
CA LYS A 21 -14.85 15.38 -3.60
C LYS A 21 -15.47 16.77 -3.74
N LYS A 22 -15.02 17.68 -2.89
CA LYS A 22 -15.35 19.11 -2.96
C LYS A 22 -14.57 19.72 -4.14
N THR A 23 -15.14 19.60 -5.32
CA THR A 23 -14.59 20.15 -6.58
C THR A 23 -15.69 20.97 -7.25
N THR A 24 -15.30 22.02 -7.98
CA THR A 24 -16.23 22.97 -8.63
C THR A 24 -17.20 22.30 -9.61
N SER A 25 -16.84 21.15 -10.19
CA SER A 25 -17.64 20.41 -11.16
C SER A 25 -18.72 19.50 -10.56
N CYS A 26 -18.69 19.21 -9.26
CA CYS A 26 -19.66 18.31 -8.63
C CYS A 26 -20.78 19.12 -7.96
N PRO A 27 -22.06 18.97 -8.34
CA PRO A 27 -23.16 19.69 -7.72
C PRO A 27 -23.31 19.33 -6.24
N LYS A 28 -23.66 20.31 -5.40
CA LYS A 28 -23.71 20.16 -3.93
C LYS A 28 -24.65 19.04 -3.46
N ALA A 29 -25.78 18.85 -4.14
CA ALA A 29 -26.75 17.80 -3.82
C ALA A 29 -26.13 16.38 -3.87
N LEU A 30 -25.26 16.10 -4.84
CA LEU A 30 -24.57 14.81 -4.93
C LEU A 30 -23.52 14.61 -3.83
N GLN A 31 -22.92 15.71 -3.37
CA GLN A 31 -21.94 15.67 -2.27
C GLN A 31 -22.63 15.28 -0.96
N GLU A 32 -23.80 15.85 -0.68
CA GLU A 32 -24.59 15.55 0.53
C GLU A 32 -25.05 14.09 0.56
N ILE A 33 -25.45 13.53 -0.59
CA ILE A 33 -25.81 12.11 -0.70
C ILE A 33 -24.58 11.23 -0.42
N ALA A 34 -23.44 11.55 -1.04
CA ALA A 34 -22.22 10.78 -0.84
C ALA A 34 -21.70 10.84 0.61
N ASP A 35 -21.86 11.97 1.29
CA ASP A 35 -21.49 12.13 2.71
C ASP A 35 -22.39 11.27 3.63
N LYS A 36 -23.69 11.19 3.34
CA LYS A 36 -24.63 10.28 4.03
C LYS A 36 -24.22 8.82 3.86
N GLU A 37 -23.93 8.39 2.63
CA GLU A 37 -23.47 7.03 2.33
C GLU A 37 -22.14 6.69 3.03
N ILE A 38 -21.23 7.67 3.17
CA ILE A 38 -19.97 7.48 3.90
C ILE A 38 -20.22 7.30 5.41
N ALA A 39 -21.22 8.00 5.96
CA ALA A 39 -21.57 7.94 7.38
C ALA A 39 -22.23 6.60 7.77
N GLU A 40 -23.00 5.99 6.86
CA GLU A 40 -23.62 4.67 7.06
C GLU A 40 -22.58 3.53 7.14
N LEU A 41 -21.43 3.69 6.49
CA LEU A 41 -20.39 2.67 6.47
C LEU A 41 -19.71 2.51 7.85
N PRO A 42 -19.32 1.29 8.23
CA PRO A 42 -18.70 1.05 9.53
C PRO A 42 -17.38 1.82 9.66
N LEU A 43 -17.18 2.52 10.78
CA LEU A 43 -16.03 3.41 11.02
C LEU A 43 -14.66 2.72 10.87
N ASN A 44 -14.60 1.41 11.18
CA ASN A 44 -13.38 0.60 11.06
C ASN A 44 -12.99 0.24 9.62
N SER A 45 -13.82 0.59 8.62
CA SER A 45 -13.51 0.41 7.20
C SER A 45 -12.60 1.52 6.64
N CYS A 46 -12.33 2.59 7.39
CA CYS A 46 -11.42 3.65 6.97
C CYS A 46 -9.98 3.14 6.79
N ARG A 47 -9.39 3.34 5.60
CA ARG A 47 -7.99 2.98 5.31
C ARG A 47 -7.00 3.66 6.25
N THR A 48 -7.25 4.91 6.61
CA THR A 48 -6.40 5.74 7.50
C THR A 48 -6.19 5.10 8.88
N ARG A 49 -7.13 4.28 9.36
CA ARG A 49 -7.06 3.63 10.68
C ARG A 49 -6.18 2.37 10.69
N ILE A 50 -5.69 1.92 9.54
CA ILE A 50 -4.78 0.78 9.47
C ILE A 50 -3.35 1.27 9.75
N HIS A 51 -2.78 0.78 10.85
CA HIS A 51 -1.36 0.93 11.12
C HIS A 51 -0.56 -0.28 10.62
N GLY A 52 0.62 -0.01 10.08
CA GLY A 52 1.65 -1.03 9.91
C GLY A 52 2.12 -1.51 11.28
N ARG A 53 2.15 -2.82 11.47
CA ARG A 53 2.68 -3.46 12.68
C ARG A 53 3.78 -4.41 12.24
N CYS A 54 4.78 -4.57 13.10
CA CYS A 54 5.79 -5.62 12.95
C CYS A 54 5.09 -6.99 12.84
N VAL A 55 5.53 -7.83 11.91
CA VAL A 55 4.96 -9.18 11.74
C VAL A 55 5.29 -10.08 12.92
N VAL A 56 6.52 -9.99 13.44
CA VAL A 56 7.03 -10.83 14.53
C VAL A 56 6.50 -10.37 15.89
N THR A 57 6.76 -9.11 16.24
CA THR A 57 6.52 -8.59 17.61
C THR A 57 5.24 -7.78 17.75
N SER A 58 4.46 -7.59 16.68
CA SER A 58 3.26 -6.73 16.63
C SER A 58 3.46 -5.23 16.96
N ARG A 59 4.70 -4.81 17.24
CA ARG A 59 5.07 -3.42 17.55
C ARG A 59 4.58 -2.45 16.48
N ALA A 60 3.92 -1.37 16.90
CA ALA A 60 3.26 -0.43 16.00
C ALA A 60 4.19 0.64 15.40
N ARG A 61 5.24 1.06 16.12
CA ARG A 61 6.11 2.18 15.71
C ARG A 61 7.51 1.71 15.30
N SER A 62 8.13 2.49 14.41
CA SER A 62 9.51 2.31 13.92
C SER A 62 9.77 0.88 13.42
N PHE A 63 9.02 0.49 12.39
CA PHE A 63 9.31 -0.72 11.61
C PHE A 63 9.85 -0.32 10.24
N VAL A 64 10.74 -1.15 9.69
CA VAL A 64 11.34 -0.93 8.38
C VAL A 64 10.33 -1.39 7.32
N ARG A 65 9.86 -0.47 6.47
CA ARG A 65 8.72 -0.71 5.57
C ARG A 65 8.92 -1.85 4.55
N PRO A 66 10.07 -1.99 3.88
CA PRO A 66 10.34 -3.10 2.96
C PRO A 66 10.12 -4.48 3.61
N TRP A 67 10.67 -4.69 4.81
CA TRP A 67 10.66 -6.00 5.48
C TRP A 67 9.47 -6.22 6.43
N ARG A 68 8.76 -5.15 6.80
CA ARG A 68 7.69 -5.16 7.83
C ARG A 68 8.14 -5.69 9.20
N VAL A 69 9.41 -5.48 9.54
CA VAL A 69 10.04 -5.89 10.81
C VAL A 69 10.35 -4.64 11.65
N SER A 70 10.21 -4.73 12.97
CA SER A 70 10.59 -3.65 13.90
C SER A 70 12.09 -3.37 13.86
N ARG A 71 12.51 -2.13 14.15
CA ARG A 71 13.94 -1.77 14.21
C ARG A 71 14.77 -2.63 15.17
N ILE A 72 14.17 -3.11 16.27
CA ILE A 72 14.85 -3.91 17.30
C ILE A 72 15.18 -5.28 16.72
N MET A 73 14.15 -5.95 16.18
CA MET A 73 14.34 -7.24 15.50
C MET A 73 15.27 -7.13 14.30
N PHE A 74 15.21 -6.02 13.56
CA PHE A 74 16.13 -5.76 12.45
C PHE A 74 17.60 -5.71 12.92
N ARG A 75 17.88 -5.08 14.08
CA ARG A 75 19.22 -5.09 14.68
C ARG A 75 19.64 -6.48 15.14
N HIS A 76 18.73 -7.24 15.77
CA HIS A 76 19.02 -8.61 16.18
C HIS A 76 19.38 -9.50 14.97
N PHE A 77 18.61 -9.42 13.88
CA PHE A 77 18.92 -10.17 12.66
C PHE A 77 20.26 -9.75 12.02
N ALA A 78 20.64 -8.48 12.10
CA ALA A 78 21.94 -8.02 11.61
C ALA A 78 23.11 -8.53 12.46
N VAL A 79 22.97 -8.59 13.78
CA VAL A 79 24.02 -9.02 14.71
C VAL A 79 24.24 -10.53 14.69
N LEU A 80 23.16 -11.31 14.63
CA LEU A 80 23.22 -12.77 14.72
C LEU A 80 23.82 -13.45 13.47
N ARG A 81 24.31 -12.71 12.46
CA ARG A 81 24.73 -13.22 11.14
C ARG A 81 23.73 -14.18 10.48
N THR A 82 22.51 -14.21 10.98
CA THR A 82 21.37 -14.93 10.43
C THR A 82 20.71 -14.00 9.44
N THR A 83 21.11 -14.14 8.17
CA THR A 83 20.38 -13.82 6.94
C THR A 83 19.31 -12.73 7.01
N CYS A 84 19.45 -11.67 6.21
CA CYS A 84 18.40 -10.69 5.99
C CYS A 84 17.11 -11.38 5.47
N PRO A 85 15.93 -11.16 6.08
CA PRO A 85 14.73 -11.98 5.85
C PRO A 85 14.13 -11.94 4.43
N ALA A 86 14.61 -11.08 3.53
CA ALA A 86 14.24 -11.13 2.10
C ALA A 86 15.42 -11.41 1.15
N CYS A 87 16.65 -11.61 1.64
CA CYS A 87 17.80 -11.89 0.78
C CYS A 87 18.43 -13.27 0.98
N ARG A 88 18.24 -13.93 2.15
CA ARG A 88 18.98 -15.16 2.53
C ARG A 88 20.52 -15.07 2.33
N GLU A 89 21.06 -13.86 2.28
CA GLU A 89 22.49 -13.57 2.10
C GLU A 89 23.02 -12.75 3.30
N PRO A 90 24.30 -12.90 3.68
CA PRO A 90 24.92 -12.12 4.75
C PRO A 90 25.11 -10.67 4.31
N CYS A 91 24.85 -9.74 5.23
CA CYS A 91 24.85 -8.30 4.98
C CYS A 91 26.25 -7.73 4.73
N GLY A 92 26.72 -7.82 3.48
CA GLY A 92 27.64 -6.85 2.88
C GLY A 92 26.88 -5.70 2.21
N SER A 93 27.53 -4.57 2.00
CA SER A 93 27.04 -3.26 1.52
C SER A 93 26.32 -3.22 0.15
N GLY A 94 25.80 -4.34 -0.37
CA GLY A 94 25.12 -4.45 -1.66
C GLY A 94 23.58 -4.36 -1.65
N CYS A 95 22.93 -4.29 -0.49
CA CYS A 95 21.47 -4.45 -0.43
C CYS A 95 20.65 -3.19 -0.76
N LEU A 96 21.29 -2.06 -1.08
CA LEU A 96 20.63 -0.78 -1.41
C LEU A 96 20.40 -0.55 -2.92
N ARG A 97 20.85 -1.44 -3.81
CA ARG A 97 20.74 -1.23 -5.28
C ARG A 97 19.98 -2.29 -6.07
N GLN A 98 19.55 -3.40 -5.49
CA GLN A 98 18.98 -4.52 -6.27
C GLN A 98 17.46 -4.72 -6.17
N SER A 99 16.70 -3.82 -5.53
CA SER A 99 15.23 -3.87 -5.61
C SER A 99 14.63 -3.06 -6.77
N LEU A 100 15.45 -2.45 -7.63
CA LEU A 100 14.99 -1.77 -8.86
C LEU A 100 15.23 -2.60 -10.14
N ARG A 101 15.82 -3.80 -10.05
CA ARG A 101 15.98 -4.71 -11.22
C ARG A 101 15.26 -6.05 -11.11
N ALA A 102 14.67 -6.39 -9.97
CA ALA A 102 13.99 -7.69 -9.78
C ALA A 102 12.45 -7.65 -9.89
N THR A 103 11.86 -6.58 -10.46
CA THR A 103 10.47 -6.59 -10.98
C THR A 103 10.35 -5.96 -12.37
N CYS A 104 11.45 -5.82 -13.11
CA CYS A 104 11.40 -5.55 -14.56
C CYS A 104 11.90 -6.81 -15.28
N GLY A 105 11.06 -7.83 -15.29
CA GLY A 105 11.36 -9.13 -15.88
C GLY A 105 10.19 -10.07 -15.64
N GLN A 106 9.01 -9.72 -16.19
CA GLN A 106 7.95 -10.65 -16.67
C GLN A 106 6.53 -10.06 -16.85
N VAL A 107 6.29 -8.74 -16.77
CA VAL A 107 4.93 -8.22 -17.14
C VAL A 107 4.87 -6.90 -17.91
N LEU A 108 6.00 -6.39 -18.43
CA LEU A 108 6.05 -5.14 -19.20
C LEU A 108 6.50 -5.32 -20.66
N SER A 109 6.16 -6.45 -21.28
CA SER A 109 6.34 -6.67 -22.72
C SER A 109 5.03 -6.87 -23.51
N CYS A 110 3.84 -6.84 -22.89
CA CYS A 110 2.59 -7.10 -23.62
C CYS A 110 1.52 -6.00 -23.61
N LEU A 111 1.70 -4.84 -22.96
CA LEU A 111 0.69 -3.76 -22.99
C LEU A 111 1.21 -2.35 -23.25
N PHE A 112 2.51 -2.17 -23.55
CA PHE A 112 3.08 -0.85 -23.82
C PHE A 112 3.35 -0.56 -25.31
N VAL A 113 3.08 -1.52 -26.21
CA VAL A 113 3.30 -1.34 -27.67
C VAL A 113 2.04 -0.92 -28.44
N GLN A 114 0.83 -1.02 -27.85
CA GLN A 114 -0.41 -0.76 -28.62
C GLN A 114 -1.12 0.57 -28.33
N PHE A 115 -0.70 1.36 -27.34
CA PHE A 115 -1.33 2.66 -27.05
C PHE A 115 -0.53 3.89 -27.52
N CYS A 116 0.66 3.71 -28.08
CA CYS A 116 1.49 4.82 -28.61
C CYS A 116 1.21 5.14 -30.09
N ALA A 117 0.27 4.45 -30.74
CA ALA A 117 -0.02 4.60 -32.18
C ALA A 117 -1.22 5.52 -32.52
N ILE A 118 -1.84 6.21 -31.53
CA ILE A 118 -3.06 7.02 -31.74
C ILE A 118 -2.85 8.54 -31.50
N CYS A 119 -1.67 8.99 -31.08
CA CYS A 119 -1.37 10.43 -30.92
C CYS A 119 -0.22 10.94 -31.81
N ARG A 120 -0.14 10.47 -33.06
CA ARG A 120 0.65 11.09 -34.14
C ARG A 120 -0.13 11.04 -35.47
N GLN A 121 -1.31 11.64 -35.46
CA GLN A 121 -1.95 12.29 -36.61
C GLN A 121 -2.53 13.61 -36.12
#